data_AF-A0A4Q3CZC5-F1
#
_entry.id   AF-A0A4Q3CZC5-F1
#
_cell.length_a   1.000
_cell.length_b   1.000
_cell.length_c   1.000
_cell.angle_alpha   90.00
_cell.angle_beta   90.00
_cell.angle_gamma   90.00
#
_symmetry.space_group_name_H-M   'P 1'
#
loop_
_entity.id
_entity.type
_entity.pdbx_description
1 polymer ?
#
loop_
_entity_poly.entity_id
_entity_poly.type
_entity_poly.pdbx_seq_one_letter_code
_entity_poly.pdbx_strand_id
1 'polypeptide(L)'
;MTINNTTGEFITQEEAVAFTHDFQSANPDAFKCFFAGSEKIKELMDQKELMGIRIYRGYDKHNDVENLVLVGVDSSGNDMCSELFLERLAPCPASCAQNSILVAD
;
A
#
# COMPACT_ATOMS: atom_id res chain seq x y z
N MET A 1 6.91 -3.11 19.69
CA MET A 1 7.89 -2.95 18.60
C MET A 1 8.07 -1.46 18.40
N THR A 2 9.32 -0.99 18.34
CA THR A 2 9.62 0.42 18.03
C THR A 2 9.71 0.58 16.52
N ILE A 3 9.03 1.58 15.95
CA ILE A 3 9.10 1.90 14.52
C ILE A 3 10.21 2.93 14.26
N ASN A 4 10.84 2.84 13.09
CA ASN A 4 11.90 3.72 12.60
C ASN A 4 11.98 3.64 11.06
N ASN A 5 12.90 4.39 10.47
CA ASN A 5 13.12 4.44 9.02
C ASN A 5 13.66 3.14 8.39
N THR A 6 13.97 2.10 9.18
CA THR A 6 14.36 0.77 8.70
C THR A 6 13.36 -0.31 9.11
N THR A 7 12.16 0.06 9.56
CA THR A 7 11.13 -0.92 9.96
C THR A 7 10.55 -1.62 8.74
N GLY A 8 10.50 -2.95 8.81
CA GLY A 8 10.15 -3.83 7.69
C GLY A 8 11.32 -4.75 7.32
N GLU A 9 11.06 -5.76 6.51
CA GLU A 9 12.07 -6.73 6.08
C GLU A 9 11.85 -7.09 4.61
N PHE A 10 12.93 -7.38 3.89
CA PHE A 10 12.85 -7.96 2.55
C PHE A 10 12.58 -9.47 2.67
N ILE A 11 11.64 -9.96 1.88
CA ILE A 11 11.29 -11.38 1.80
C ILE A 11 11.80 -12.00 0.50
N THR A 12 11.86 -13.33 0.45
CA THR A 12 12.21 -14.07 -0.76
C THR A 12 11.09 -14.01 -1.80
N GLN A 13 11.42 -14.37 -3.05
CA GLN A 13 10.42 -14.43 -4.13
C GLN A 13 9.36 -15.49 -3.83
N GLU A 14 9.79 -16.63 -3.30
CA GLU A 14 8.92 -17.76 -2.94
C GLU A 14 7.91 -17.36 -1.88
N GLU A 15 8.36 -16.64 -0.84
CA GLU A 15 7.47 -16.08 0.20
C GLU A 15 6.50 -15.05 -0.40
N ALA A 16 6.98 -14.15 -1.25
CA ALA A 16 6.13 -13.14 -1.88
C ALA A 16 4.99 -13.78 -2.69
N VAL A 17 5.31 -14.79 -3.50
CA VAL A 17 4.31 -15.54 -4.30
C VAL A 17 3.33 -16.27 -3.38
N ALA A 18 3.83 -17.00 -2.37
CA ALA A 18 2.99 -17.75 -1.44
C ALA A 18 2.00 -16.81 -0.73
N PHE A 19 2.48 -15.69 -0.18
CA PHE A 19 1.64 -14.76 0.57
C PHE A 19 0.57 -14.10 -0.29
N THR A 20 0.90 -13.68 -1.51
CA THR A 20 -0.10 -13.04 -2.39
C THR A 20 -1.11 -14.05 -2.91
N HIS A 21 -0.71 -15.28 -3.22
CA HIS A 21 -1.61 -16.33 -3.70
C HIS A 21 -2.54 -16.82 -2.59
N ASP A 22 -2.03 -17.04 -1.38
CA ASP A 22 -2.85 -17.43 -0.23
C ASP A 22 -3.91 -16.37 0.09
N PHE A 23 -3.55 -15.09 0.02
CA PHE A 23 -4.51 -13.99 0.22
C PHE A 23 -5.60 -13.98 -0.86
N GLN A 24 -5.23 -14.13 -2.14
CA GLN A 24 -6.17 -14.17 -3.26
C GLN A 24 -7.14 -15.36 -3.16
N SER A 25 -6.62 -16.53 -2.78
CA SER A 25 -7.42 -17.75 -2.58
C SER A 25 -8.41 -17.60 -1.42
N ALA A 26 -7.97 -17.02 -0.31
CA ALA A 26 -8.82 -16.78 0.86
C ALA A 26 -9.83 -15.64 0.68
N ASN A 27 -9.58 -14.71 -0.26
CA ASN A 27 -10.39 -13.50 -0.47
C ASN A 27 -10.66 -13.30 -1.98
N PRO A 28 -11.46 -14.17 -2.62
CA PRO A 28 -11.62 -14.18 -4.09
C PRO A 28 -12.19 -12.88 -4.66
N ASP A 29 -12.97 -12.15 -3.86
CA ASP A 29 -13.62 -10.90 -4.27
C ASP A 29 -12.82 -9.63 -3.87
N ALA A 30 -11.71 -9.79 -3.14
CA ALA A 30 -10.90 -8.65 -2.71
C ALA A 30 -10.00 -8.13 -3.84
N PHE A 31 -9.63 -6.85 -3.75
CA PHE A 31 -8.60 -6.30 -4.64
C PHE A 31 -7.26 -6.99 -4.40
N LYS A 32 -6.64 -7.47 -5.49
CA LYS A 32 -5.38 -8.23 -5.41
C LYS A 32 -4.19 -7.34 -5.08
N CYS A 33 -4.22 -6.08 -5.55
CA CYS A 33 -3.21 -5.08 -5.28
C CYS A 33 -3.74 -3.67 -5.57
N PHE A 34 -2.96 -2.66 -5.18
CA PHE A 34 -3.19 -1.26 -5.49
C PHE A 34 -1.93 -0.65 -6.08
N PHE A 35 -2.07 0.10 -7.17
CA PHE A 35 -0.96 0.78 -7.83
C PHE A 35 -0.96 2.28 -7.49
N ALA A 36 0.22 2.79 -7.14
CA ALA A 36 0.49 4.21 -6.94
C ALA A 36 1.53 4.69 -7.96
N GLY A 37 1.31 5.86 -8.55
CA GLY A 37 2.30 6.48 -9.43
C GLY A 37 3.56 6.88 -8.66
N SER A 38 4.74 6.59 -9.23
CA SER A 38 6.03 6.84 -8.58
C SER A 38 6.25 8.31 -8.21
N GLU A 39 5.77 9.26 -9.04
CA GLU A 39 5.84 10.69 -8.74
C GLU A 39 5.06 11.07 -7.49
N LYS A 40 3.88 10.48 -7.27
CA LYS A 40 3.06 10.73 -6.08
C LYS A 40 3.64 10.10 -4.82
N ILE A 41 4.23 8.91 -4.95
CA ILE A 41 5.00 8.30 -3.86
C ILE A 41 6.21 9.16 -3.50
N LYS A 42 6.94 9.67 -4.49
CA LYS A 42 8.06 10.56 -4.26
C LYS A 42 7.63 11.85 -3.56
N GLU A 43 6.56 12.49 -4.00
CA GLU A 43 6.01 13.69 -3.36
C GLU A 43 5.66 13.44 -1.89
N LEU A 44 5.08 12.28 -1.57
CA LEU A 44 4.81 11.85 -0.18
C LEU A 44 6.11 11.58 0.60
N MET A 45 7.13 11.02 -0.06
CA MET A 45 8.43 10.73 0.55
C MET A 45 9.30 11.97 0.81
N ASP A 46 9.10 13.04 0.04
CA ASP A 46 9.90 14.28 0.12
C ASP A 46 9.41 15.23 1.24
N GLN A 47 8.41 14.83 2.03
CA GLN A 47 7.92 15.58 3.18
C GLN A 47 9.02 15.77 4.25
N LYS A 48 9.04 16.95 4.88
CA LYS A 48 10.04 17.27 5.90
C LYS A 48 9.78 16.43 7.16
N GLU A 49 10.84 15.90 7.77
CA GLU A 49 10.77 15.08 9.01
C GLU A 49 10.07 13.73 8.86
N LEU A 50 9.86 13.27 7.62
CA LEU A 50 9.33 11.96 7.33
C LEU A 50 10.27 10.86 7.83
N MET A 51 9.74 9.94 8.61
CA MET A 51 10.41 8.71 9.06
C MET A 51 9.96 7.49 8.25
N GLY A 52 8.71 7.46 7.79
CA GLY A 52 8.16 6.36 7.01
C GLY A 52 6.71 6.63 6.57
N ILE A 53 6.09 5.65 5.92
CA ILE A 53 4.69 5.72 5.45
C ILE A 53 3.84 4.73 6.22
N ARG A 54 2.68 5.17 6.71
CA ARG A 54 1.64 4.31 7.24
C ARG A 54 0.56 4.10 6.20
N ILE A 55 0.06 2.87 6.12
CA ILE A 55 -0.95 2.45 5.15
C ILE A 55 -2.20 2.02 5.93
N TYR A 56 -3.29 2.75 5.74
CA TYR A 56 -4.60 2.42 6.31
C TYR A 56 -5.49 1.77 5.27
N ARG A 57 -6.36 0.85 5.70
CA ARG A 57 -7.51 0.43 4.89
C ARG A 57 -8.60 1.50 4.99
N GLY A 58 -9.06 1.98 3.85
CA GLY A 58 -10.16 2.92 3.70
C GLY A 58 -11.31 2.29 2.93
N TYR A 59 -12.48 2.90 3.05
CA TYR A 59 -13.65 2.54 2.26
C TYR A 59 -14.39 3.81 1.86
N ASP A 60 -14.45 4.08 0.56
CA ASP A 60 -15.18 5.19 -0.01
C ASP A 60 -16.64 4.77 -0.19
N LYS A 61 -17.47 5.14 0.80
CA LYS A 61 -18.91 4.85 0.79
C LYS A 61 -19.65 5.46 -0.41
N HIS A 62 -19.14 6.53 -1.01
CA HIS A 62 -19.80 7.16 -2.16
C HIS A 62 -19.67 6.30 -3.42
N ASN A 63 -18.49 5.71 -3.61
CA ASN A 63 -18.19 4.88 -4.77
C ASN A 63 -18.27 3.37 -4.47
N ASP A 64 -18.63 3.00 -3.23
CA ASP A 64 -18.73 1.63 -2.75
C ASP A 64 -17.45 0.81 -3.01
N VAL A 65 -16.30 1.39 -2.65
CA VAL A 65 -14.99 0.82 -2.99
C VAL A 65 -14.02 0.86 -1.81
N GLU A 66 -13.37 -0.28 -1.54
CA GLU A 66 -12.23 -0.34 -0.61
C GLU A 66 -10.98 0.30 -1.23
N ASN A 67 -10.16 0.96 -0.41
CA ASN A 67 -8.88 1.50 -0.86
C ASN A 67 -7.83 1.47 0.25
N LEU A 68 -6.63 1.93 -0.09
CA LEU A 68 -5.57 2.23 0.86
C LEU A 68 -5.34 3.75 0.93
N VAL A 69 -5.17 4.24 2.16
CA VAL A 69 -4.78 5.62 2.44
C VAL A 69 -3.35 5.60 2.97
N LEU A 70 -2.45 6.24 2.23
CA LEU A 70 -1.05 6.39 2.61
C LEU A 70 -0.85 7.76 3.26
N VAL A 71 -0.18 7.78 4.40
CA VAL A 71 0.15 9.00 5.16
C VAL A 71 1.59 8.94 5.66
N GLY A 72 2.28 10.07 5.66
CA GLY A 72 3.61 10.19 6.26
C GLY A 72 3.57 10.04 7.79
N VAL A 73 4.63 9.49 8.37
CA VAL A 73 4.81 9.37 9.81
C VAL A 73 6.07 10.13 10.21
N ASP A 74 5.96 10.97 11.24
CA ASP A 74 7.07 11.76 11.77
C ASP A 74 8.02 10.92 12.67
N SER A 75 9.13 11.52 13.08
CA SER A 75 10.11 10.89 13.99
C SER A 75 9.58 10.56 15.39
N SER A 76 8.44 11.14 15.79
CA SER A 76 7.74 10.81 17.04
C SER A 76 6.73 9.66 16.86
N GLY A 77 6.57 9.15 15.64
CA GLY A 77 5.64 8.09 15.29
C GLY A 77 4.20 8.56 15.02
N ASN A 78 3.96 9.88 14.96
CA ASN A 78 2.64 10.44 14.67
C ASN A 78 2.41 10.57 13.17
N ASP A 79 1.16 10.45 12.76
CA ASP A 79 0.79 10.66 11.36
C ASP A 79 0.80 12.16 11.02
N MET A 80 1.39 12.50 9.88
CA MET A 80 1.53 13.86 9.37
C MET A 80 0.23 14.32 8.69
N CYS A 81 -0.86 14.40 9.46
CA CYS A 81 -2.23 14.58 8.96
C CYS A 81 -2.55 15.96 8.35
N SER A 82 -1.60 16.90 8.31
CA SER A 82 -1.81 18.27 7.83
C SER A 82 -1.27 18.52 6.42
N GLU A 83 -0.57 17.56 5.82
CA GLU A 83 0.19 17.81 4.59
C GLU A 83 -0.38 17.05 3.39
N LEU A 84 -0.12 15.75 3.29
CA LEU A 84 -0.44 14.95 2.12
C LEU A 84 -1.02 13.60 2.53
N PHE A 85 -2.10 13.23 1.86
CA PHE A 85 -2.68 11.89 1.91
C PHE A 85 -2.77 11.37 0.48
N LEU A 86 -2.23 10.18 0.25
CA LEU A 86 -2.35 9.53 -1.04
C LEU A 86 -3.42 8.43 -0.95
N GLU A 87 -4.50 8.64 -1.69
CA GLU A 87 -5.67 7.77 -1.83
C GLU A 87 -6.05 7.77 -3.33
N ARG A 88 -7.03 6.94 -3.75
CA ARG A 88 -7.40 6.72 -5.17
C ARG A 88 -6.30 6.03 -5.96
N LEU A 89 -5.66 5.06 -5.32
CA LEU A 89 -4.79 4.11 -5.99
C LEU A 89 -5.58 3.33 -7.06
N ALA A 90 -4.89 2.81 -8.07
CA ALA A 90 -5.53 2.01 -9.11
C ALA A 90 -5.57 0.52 -8.69
N PRO A 91 -6.75 -0.06 -8.41
CA PRO A 91 -6.86 -1.43 -7.90
C PRO A 91 -6.84 -2.50 -9.03
N CYS A 92 -6.21 -3.65 -8.77
CA CYS A 92 -6.41 -4.87 -9.56
C CYS A 92 -7.71 -5.55 -9.10
N PRO A 93 -8.70 -5.82 -9.99
CA PRO A 93 -8.48 -6.37 -11.34
C PRO A 93 -8.46 -5.39 -12.52
N ALA A 94 -9.03 -4.19 -12.40
CA ALA A 94 -9.16 -3.27 -13.55
C ALA A 94 -7.80 -2.80 -14.10
N SER A 95 -6.80 -2.67 -13.24
CA SER A 95 -5.43 -2.29 -13.60
C SER A 95 -4.41 -3.35 -13.19
N CYS A 96 -4.77 -4.64 -13.26
CA CYS A 96 -3.83 -5.70 -12.91
C CYS A 96 -2.62 -5.75 -13.84
N ALA A 97 -1.48 -6.20 -13.31
CA ALA A 97 -0.32 -6.49 -14.13
C ALA A 97 -0.66 -7.62 -15.12
N GLN A 98 -0.37 -7.42 -16.40
CA GLN A 98 -0.63 -8.43 -17.43
C GLN A 98 0.25 -9.67 -17.27
N ASN A 99 1.47 -9.49 -16.75
CA ASN A 99 2.45 -10.55 -16.54
C ASN A 99 3.09 -10.36 -15.15
N SER A 100 2.59 -11.07 -14.14
CA SER A 100 3.15 -11.04 -12.79
C SER A 100 3.01 -12.39 -12.11
N ILE A 101 4.10 -12.89 -11.54
CA ILE A 101 4.12 -14.12 -10.73
C ILE A 101 3.39 -13.97 -9.38
N LEU A 102 2.98 -12.75 -9.03
CA LEU A 102 2.29 -12.46 -7.76
C LEU A 102 0.76 -12.53 -7.89
N VAL A 103 0.24 -12.68 -9.10
CA VAL A 103 -1.20 -12.79 -9.38
C VAL A 103 -1.50 -14.26 -9.67
N ALA A 104 -2.34 -14.87 -8.85
CA ALA A 104 -2.78 -16.25 -9.05
C ALA A 104 -3.66 -16.33 -10.30
N ASP A 105 -3.49 -17.43 -11.04
CA ASP A 105 -4.26 -17.81 -12.25
C ASP A 105 -5.76 -17.95 -11.97
#